data_AF-A0A7Y2A7W9-F1
#
_entry.id   AF-A0A7Y2A7W9-F1
#
_cell.length_a   1.000
_cell.length_b   1.000
_cell.length_c   1.000
_cell.angle_alpha   90.00
_cell.angle_beta   90.00
_cell.angle_gamma   90.00
#
_symmetry.space_group_name_H-M   'P 1'
#
loop_
_entity.id
_entity.type
_entity.pdbx_description
1 polymer ?
#
loop_
_entity_poly.entity_id
_entity_poly.type
_entity_poly.pdbx_seq_one_letter_code
_entity_poly.pdbx_strand_id
1 'polypeptide(L)'
;WMTGLVPFYLKTAYSKEPIFQNSKVIYSLYDQSLGSSFNDSFVEKASINNLDPEDLSAYKDGDNINLHTGAATYADAVIRGSEALDAANEDLLEGLEKPYLEFKSEEEYLPAYLEFYNSLLEQEVE
;
A
#
# COMPACT_ATOMS: atom_id res chain seq x y z
N TRP A 1 4.77 5.13 4.80
CA TRP A 1 5.98 5.02 3.96
C TRP A 1 6.94 3.91 4.43
N MET A 2 7.29 3.81 5.72
CA MET A 2 8.35 2.90 6.21
C MET A 2 8.13 1.42 5.82
N THR A 3 6.89 0.95 5.86
CA THR A 3 6.50 -0.41 5.46
C THR A 3 6.06 -0.50 3.99
N GLY A 4 6.37 0.48 3.15
CA GLY A 4 5.81 0.61 1.81
C GLY A 4 6.16 -0.51 0.83
N LEU A 5 7.23 -1.27 1.09
CA LEU A 5 7.60 -2.46 0.29
C LEU A 5 6.93 -3.76 0.76
N VAL A 6 6.31 -3.77 1.94
CA VAL A 6 5.71 -4.98 2.52
C VAL A 6 4.57 -5.52 1.66
N PRO A 7 3.59 -4.70 1.19
CA PRO A 7 2.53 -5.21 0.32
C PRO A 7 3.07 -5.85 -0.95
N PHE A 8 4.04 -5.20 -1.59
CA PHE A 8 4.70 -5.71 -2.77
C PHE A 8 5.32 -7.09 -2.52
N TYR A 9 6.16 -7.23 -1.50
CA TYR A 9 6.82 -8.51 -1.22
C TYR A 9 5.85 -9.63 -0.89
N LEU A 10 4.77 -9.34 -0.15
CA LEU A 10 3.75 -10.33 0.15
C LEU A 10 3.03 -10.80 -1.12
N LYS A 11 2.75 -9.89 -2.06
CA LYS A 11 2.07 -10.22 -3.32
C LYS A 11 2.99 -10.75 -4.42
N THR A 12 4.31 -10.63 -4.27
CA THR A 12 5.28 -11.14 -5.25
C THR A 12 6.15 -12.24 -4.66
N ALA A 13 7.26 -11.89 -4.00
CA ALA A 13 8.27 -12.83 -3.49
C ALA A 13 7.67 -13.92 -2.58
N TYR A 14 6.66 -13.58 -1.79
CA TYR A 14 6.01 -14.48 -0.85
C TYR A 14 4.60 -14.93 -1.27
N SER A 15 4.19 -14.64 -2.51
CA SER A 15 2.85 -15.00 -3.02
C SER A 15 2.56 -16.50 -3.00
N LYS A 16 3.60 -17.33 -3.04
CA LYS A 16 3.52 -18.80 -3.03
C LYS A 16 3.61 -19.40 -1.63
N GLU A 17 3.84 -18.59 -0.60
CA GLU A 17 3.89 -19.06 0.77
C GLU A 17 2.45 -19.36 1.26
N PRO A 18 2.14 -20.62 1.66
CA PRO A 18 0.79 -21.01 2.05
C PRO A 18 0.19 -20.15 3.17
N ILE A 19 1.03 -19.61 4.05
CA ILE A 19 0.61 -18.77 5.17
C ILE A 19 -0.01 -17.43 4.73
N PHE A 20 0.26 -16.96 3.50
CA PHE A 20 -0.23 -15.67 2.99
C PHE A 20 -1.28 -15.80 1.88
N GLN A 21 -1.57 -17.02 1.39
CA GLN A 21 -2.47 -17.23 0.25
C GLN A 21 -3.84 -16.57 0.40
N ASN A 22 -4.41 -16.62 1.62
CA ASN A 22 -5.73 -16.05 1.91
C ASN A 22 -5.63 -14.75 2.73
N SER A 23 -4.44 -14.16 2.82
CA SER A 23 -4.24 -12.93 3.59
C SER A 23 -4.68 -11.70 2.77
N LYS A 24 -5.36 -10.79 3.45
CA LYS A 24 -5.63 -9.43 2.94
C LYS A 24 -4.60 -8.48 3.54
N VAL A 25 -3.99 -7.66 2.69
CA VAL A 25 -2.99 -6.66 3.05
C VAL A 25 -3.65 -5.29 2.96
N ILE A 26 -3.70 -4.59 4.09
CA ILE A 26 -4.27 -3.26 4.19
C ILE A 26 -3.13 -2.29 4.51
N TYR A 27 -3.01 -1.22 3.72
CA TYR A 27 -1.96 -0.23 3.90
C TYR A 27 -2.55 1.08 4.43
N SER A 28 -2.00 1.59 5.53
CA SER A 28 -2.36 2.91 6.06
C SER A 28 -1.44 3.99 5.50
N LEU A 29 -2.01 4.91 4.73
CA LEU A 29 -1.33 6.04 4.12
C LEU A 29 -1.38 7.24 5.08
N TYR A 30 -0.22 7.79 5.42
CA TYR A 30 -0.08 8.98 6.27
C TYR A 30 0.62 10.10 5.52
N ASP A 31 0.42 11.34 5.96
CA ASP A 31 1.03 12.58 5.43
C ASP A 31 2.53 12.69 5.75
N GLN A 32 3.28 11.72 5.24
CA GLN A 32 4.74 11.65 5.35
C GLN A 32 5.28 10.97 4.10
N SER A 33 6.02 11.71 3.28
CA SER A 33 6.73 11.16 2.13
C SER A 33 8.24 11.15 2.39
N LEU A 34 8.93 10.14 1.85
CA LEU A 34 10.39 10.01 1.94
C LEU A 34 11.05 9.98 0.54
N GLY A 35 10.28 10.32 -0.51
CA GLY A 35 10.63 10.02 -1.89
C GLY A 35 11.95 10.63 -2.37
N SER A 36 12.24 11.86 -1.96
CA SER A 36 13.46 12.59 -2.31
C SER A 36 14.75 12.04 -1.70
N SER A 37 14.65 11.07 -0.77
CA SER A 37 15.81 10.42 -0.15
C SER A 37 16.28 9.18 -0.92
N PHE A 38 15.52 8.72 -1.92
CA PHE A 38 15.86 7.55 -2.72
C PHE A 38 16.55 7.95 -4.02
N ASN A 39 17.36 7.04 -4.54
CA ASN A 39 18.08 7.19 -5.81
C ASN A 39 17.91 5.92 -6.65
N ASP A 40 18.53 5.89 -7.83
CA ASP A 40 18.42 4.80 -8.80
C ASP A 40 18.77 3.40 -8.23
N SER A 41 19.57 3.33 -7.14
CA SER A 41 19.88 2.07 -6.47
C SER A 41 18.70 1.47 -5.68
N PHE A 42 17.61 2.22 -5.52
CA PHE A 42 16.40 1.75 -4.82
C PHE A 42 15.85 0.49 -5.48
N VAL A 43 15.67 0.51 -6.80
CA VAL A 43 15.07 -0.60 -7.54
C VAL A 43 15.93 -1.86 -7.42
N GLU A 44 17.24 -1.72 -7.59
CA GLU A 44 18.19 -2.83 -7.44
C GLU A 44 18.11 -3.45 -6.04
N LYS A 45 18.04 -2.62 -5.00
CA LYS A 45 17.98 -3.09 -3.60
C LYS A 45 16.63 -3.67 -3.21
N ALA A 46 15.55 -3.11 -3.75
CA ALA A 46 14.19 -3.58 -3.49
C ALA A 46 13.86 -4.86 -4.29
N SER A 47 14.61 -5.16 -5.36
CA SER A 47 14.43 -6.38 -6.17
C SER A 47 15.05 -7.62 -5.47
N ILE A 48 14.53 -7.98 -4.29
CA ILE A 48 14.96 -9.17 -3.54
C ILE A 48 14.60 -10.46 -4.31
N ASN A 49 15.26 -11.58 -4.02
CA ASN A 49 14.92 -12.91 -4.55
C ASN A 49 14.78 -12.99 -6.10
N ASN A 50 15.54 -12.17 -6.84
CA ASN A 50 15.44 -12.04 -8.29
C ASN A 50 14.05 -11.60 -8.79
N LEU A 51 13.32 -10.80 -8.01
CA LEU A 51 12.14 -10.10 -8.50
C LEU A 51 12.50 -9.22 -9.71
N ASP A 52 11.55 -9.08 -10.64
CA ASP A 52 11.77 -8.27 -11.83
C ASP A 52 11.74 -6.78 -11.45
N PRO A 53 12.76 -5.98 -11.82
CA PRO A 53 12.72 -4.53 -11.67
C PRO A 53 11.47 -3.88 -12.27
N GLU A 54 10.84 -4.49 -13.29
CA GLU A 54 9.58 -4.04 -13.87
C GLU A 54 8.41 -4.10 -12.87
N ASP A 55 8.43 -5.05 -11.93
CA ASP A 55 7.42 -5.15 -10.88
C ASP A 55 7.49 -3.94 -9.92
N LEU A 56 8.63 -3.26 -9.82
CA LEU A 56 8.78 -2.04 -9.02
C LEU A 56 8.37 -0.76 -9.77
N SER A 57 7.83 -0.87 -10.99
CA SER A 57 7.38 0.28 -11.78
C SER A 57 6.37 1.17 -11.04
N ALA A 58 5.48 0.59 -10.24
CA ALA A 58 4.51 1.33 -9.43
C ALA A 58 5.14 2.23 -8.35
N TYR A 59 6.42 2.01 -8.01
CA TYR A 59 7.16 2.85 -7.08
C TYR A 59 7.87 4.02 -7.77
N LYS A 60 7.90 4.07 -9.11
CA LYS A 60 8.59 5.13 -9.85
C LYS A 60 7.62 6.26 -10.20
N ASP A 61 8.08 7.48 -9.97
CA ASP A 61 7.43 8.72 -10.40
C ASP A 61 8.47 9.61 -11.09
N GLY A 62 8.62 9.41 -12.41
CA GLY A 62 9.76 9.94 -13.17
C GLY A 62 11.08 9.42 -12.61
N ASP A 63 11.95 10.34 -12.18
CA ASP A 63 13.24 10.04 -11.54
C ASP A 63 13.12 9.86 -10.01
N ASN A 64 11.92 10.03 -9.44
CA ASN A 64 11.68 9.91 -8.01
C ASN A 64 11.07 8.55 -7.63
N ILE A 65 11.15 8.23 -6.34
CA ILE A 65 10.49 7.05 -5.77
C ILE A 65 9.30 7.47 -4.92
N ASN A 66 8.13 6.90 -5.18
CA ASN A 66 6.94 7.07 -4.36
C ASN A 66 6.55 5.73 -3.69
N LEU A 67 6.86 5.62 -2.40
CA LEU A 67 6.55 4.45 -1.59
C LEU A 67 5.05 4.26 -1.35
N HIS A 68 4.28 5.34 -1.30
CA HIS A 68 2.84 5.24 -1.09
C HIS A 68 2.13 4.71 -2.33
N THR A 69 2.50 5.20 -3.52
CA THR A 69 1.94 4.69 -4.79
C THR A 69 2.19 3.20 -4.94
N GLY A 70 3.43 2.74 -4.73
CA GLY A 70 3.73 1.32 -4.81
C GLY A 70 3.01 0.50 -3.74
N ALA A 71 3.04 0.94 -2.48
CA ALA A 71 2.34 0.23 -1.40
C ALA A 71 0.84 0.12 -1.65
N ALA A 72 0.20 1.22 -2.06
CA ALA A 72 -1.22 1.26 -2.37
C ALA A 72 -1.54 0.39 -3.59
N THR A 73 -0.67 0.33 -4.60
CA THR A 73 -0.84 -0.53 -5.79
C THR A 73 -0.88 -2.01 -5.41
N TYR A 74 0.00 -2.46 -4.51
CA TYR A 74 0.09 -3.87 -4.11
C TYR A 74 -0.79 -4.26 -2.91
N ALA A 75 -1.34 -3.30 -2.18
CA ALA A 75 -2.31 -3.59 -1.11
C ALA A 75 -3.67 -4.01 -1.69
N ASP A 76 -4.43 -4.81 -0.93
CA ASP A 76 -5.82 -5.15 -1.28
C ASP A 76 -6.76 -3.99 -0.96
N ALA A 77 -6.43 -3.17 0.04
CA ALA A 77 -7.18 -2.00 0.46
C ALA A 77 -6.28 -0.96 1.13
N VAL A 78 -6.76 0.28 1.22
CA VAL A 78 -6.01 1.39 1.80
C VAL A 78 -6.81 2.08 2.90
N ILE A 79 -6.14 2.64 3.90
CA ILE A 79 -6.75 3.52 4.90
C ILE A 79 -6.06 4.87 4.87
N ARG A 80 -6.83 5.95 4.80
CA ARG A 80 -6.34 7.30 5.04
C ARG A 80 -6.05 7.48 6.54
N GLY A 81 -4.77 7.46 6.89
CA GLY A 81 -4.28 7.56 8.26
C GLY A 81 -4.09 8.99 8.78
N SER A 82 -4.14 10.00 7.91
CA SER A 82 -3.98 11.41 8.27
C SER A 82 -5.20 12.24 7.84
N GLU A 83 -5.60 13.18 8.69
CA GLU A 83 -6.73 14.09 8.42
C GLU A 83 -6.46 14.96 7.19
N ALA A 84 -5.25 15.49 7.07
CA ALA A 84 -4.77 16.17 5.88
C ALA A 84 -3.72 15.31 5.19
N LEU A 85 -3.72 15.34 3.86
CA LEU A 85 -2.68 14.75 3.01
C LEU A 85 -2.20 15.82 2.03
N ASP A 86 -0.96 15.72 1.58
CA ASP A 86 -0.51 16.46 0.40
C ASP A 86 -1.33 16.10 -0.85
N ALA A 87 -1.34 17.00 -1.84
CA ALA A 87 -2.16 16.83 -3.05
C ALA A 87 -1.83 15.55 -3.83
N ALA A 88 -0.57 15.11 -3.83
CA ALA A 88 -0.16 13.89 -4.54
C ALA A 88 -0.74 12.63 -3.88
N ASN A 89 -0.82 12.62 -2.55
CA ASN A 89 -1.42 11.52 -1.79
C ASN A 89 -2.97 11.55 -1.85
N GLU A 90 -3.58 12.72 -1.95
CA GLU A 90 -5.03 12.85 -2.23
C GLU A 90 -5.35 12.28 -3.62
N ASP A 91 -4.65 12.75 -4.65
CA ASP A 91 -4.81 12.27 -6.03
C ASP A 91 -4.60 10.75 -6.13
N LEU A 92 -3.62 10.22 -5.39
CA LEU A 92 -3.39 8.78 -5.30
C LEU A 92 -4.60 8.05 -4.74
N LEU A 93 -5.18 8.50 -3.62
CA LEU A 93 -6.35 7.85 -3.01
C LEU A 93 -7.59 7.91 -3.91
N GLU A 94 -7.86 9.07 -4.51
CA GLU A 94 -9.00 9.24 -5.42
C GLU A 94 -8.88 8.38 -6.70
N GLY A 95 -7.65 8.12 -7.14
CA GLY A 95 -7.36 7.26 -8.29
C GLY A 95 -7.40 5.76 -8.01
N LEU A 96 -7.62 5.32 -6.77
CA LEU A 96 -7.62 3.90 -6.42
C LEU A 96 -8.90 3.19 -6.92
N GLU A 97 -8.71 2.16 -7.73
CA GLU A 97 -9.78 1.21 -8.11
C GLU A 97 -10.03 0.12 -7.06
N LYS A 98 -9.68 0.37 -5.80
CA LYS A 98 -9.80 -0.58 -4.69
C LYS A 98 -10.44 0.06 -3.47
N PRO A 99 -11.04 -0.75 -2.57
CA PRO A 99 -11.65 -0.21 -1.35
C PRO A 99 -10.63 0.59 -0.54
N TYR A 100 -11.03 1.78 -0.13
CA TYR A 100 -10.27 2.55 0.84
C TYR A 100 -11.19 3.14 1.90
N LEU A 101 -10.66 3.31 3.10
CA LEU A 101 -11.35 3.93 4.22
C LEU A 101 -10.86 5.37 4.39
N GLU A 102 -11.80 6.32 4.40
CA GLU A 102 -11.54 7.71 4.72
C GLU A 102 -11.02 7.89 6.15
N PHE A 103 -10.41 9.06 6.42
CA PHE A 103 -9.89 9.38 7.73
C PHE A 103 -10.96 9.23 8.82
N LYS A 104 -10.55 8.68 9.96
CA LYS A 104 -11.39 8.55 11.16
C LYS A 104 -10.66 9.15 12.35
N SER A 105 -11.40 9.90 13.15
CA SER A 105 -10.90 10.45 14.41
C SER A 105 -10.54 9.34 15.41
N GLU A 106 -9.83 9.69 16.47
CA GLU A 106 -9.44 8.74 17.54
C GLU A 106 -10.66 8.07 18.22
N GLU A 107 -11.83 8.71 18.17
CA GLU A 107 -13.06 8.17 18.76
C GLU A 107 -13.75 7.17 17.81
N GLU A 108 -13.58 7.33 16.50
CA GLU A 108 -14.32 6.60 15.48
C GLU A 108 -13.50 5.50 14.79
N TYR A 109 -12.16 5.55 14.86
CA TYR A 109 -11.31 4.68 14.06
C TYR A 109 -11.54 3.20 14.38
N LEU A 110 -11.70 2.84 15.65
CA LEU A 110 -11.79 1.43 16.05
C LEU A 110 -13.03 0.73 15.45
N PRO A 111 -14.27 1.24 15.63
CA PRO A 111 -15.43 0.61 15.00
C PRO A 111 -15.36 0.64 13.47
N ALA A 112 -14.89 1.75 12.87
CA ALA A 112 -14.76 1.87 11.42
C ALA A 112 -13.74 0.89 10.82
N TYR A 113 -12.61 0.66 11.49
CA TYR A 113 -11.58 -0.29 11.05
C TYR A 113 -12.10 -1.72 11.13
N LEU A 114 -12.82 -2.07 12.20
CA LEU A 114 -13.43 -3.39 12.33
C LEU A 114 -14.44 -3.66 11.22
N GLU A 115 -15.33 -2.70 10.94
CA GLU A 115 -16.30 -2.80 9.84
C GLU A 115 -15.58 -2.94 8.49
N PHE A 116 -14.57 -2.11 8.25
CA PHE A 116 -13.79 -2.16 7.02
C PHE A 116 -13.09 -3.52 6.85
N TYR A 117 -12.44 -4.03 7.90
CA TYR A 117 -11.76 -5.33 7.86
C TYR A 117 -12.74 -6.48 7.59
N ASN A 118 -13.90 -6.47 8.24
CA ASN A 118 -14.92 -7.50 8.01
C ASN A 118 -15.45 -7.47 6.57
N SER A 119 -15.71 -6.28 6.02
CA SER A 119 -16.19 -6.13 4.63
C SER A 119 -15.22 -6.69 3.58
N LEU A 120 -13.92 -6.74 3.90
CA LEU A 120 -12.88 -7.31 3.03
C LEU A 120 -12.73 -8.83 3.17
N LEU A 121 -13.19 -9.40 4.28
CA LEU A 121 -13.13 -10.84 4.58
C LEU A 121 -14.40 -11.57 4.16
N GLU A 122 -15.54 -10.90 4.14
CA GLU A 122 -16.84 -11.50 3.81
C GLU A 122 -17.04 -11.82 2.32
N GLN A 123 -16.08 -11.49 1.45
CA GLN A 123 -16.16 -11.74 0.00
C GLN A 123 -15.88 -13.18 -0.45
N GLU A 124 -15.75 -14.16 0.44
CA GLU A 124 -15.68 -15.59 0.05
C GLU A 124 -17.06 -16.25 0.00
N VAL A 125 -17.85 -15.95 -1.04
CA VAL A 125 -18.89 -16.88 -1.51
C VAL A 125 -18.95 -16.84 -3.04
N GLU A 126 -18.15 -17.70 -3.69
CA GLU A 126 -18.45 -18.22 -5.03
C GLU A 126 -18.14 -19.72 -5.09
#